data_AF-A0A2H0ISJ3-F1
#
_entry.id   AF-A0A2H0ISJ3-F1
#
_cell.length_a   1.000
_cell.length_b   1.000
_cell.length_c   1.000
_cell.angle_alpha   90.00
_cell.angle_beta   90.00
_cell.angle_gamma   90.00
#
_symmetry.space_group_name_H-M   'P 1'
#
loop_
_entity.id
_entity.type
_entity.pdbx_description
1 polymer ?
#
loop_
_entity_poly.entity_id
_entity_poly.type
_entity_poly.pdbx_seq_one_letter_code
_entity_poly.pdbx_strand_id
1 'polypeptide(L)' 'MSSIVVNPKNIEEFQFLTELLKKLNIEAKVLSDEQVEDLGLSFLMKEADKNDIVSKEEIMSKLGVK' A
#
# COMPACT_ATOMS: atom_id res chain seq x y z
N MET A 1 -0.66 -17.90 -6.03
CA MET A 1 -1.11 -17.02 -7.13
C MET A 1 -0.47 -15.67 -6.90
N SER A 2 0.03 -15.01 -7.95
CA SER A 2 0.63 -13.67 -7.85
C SER A 2 -0.42 -12.60 -8.15
N SER A 3 -0.35 -11.46 -7.48
CA SER A 3 -1.27 -10.34 -7.67
C SER A 3 -0.60 -9.22 -8.45
N ILE A 4 -1.39 -8.45 -9.20
CA ILE A 4 -0.96 -7.21 -9.87
C ILE A 4 -1.71 -6.03 -9.26
N VAL A 5 -0.98 -4.93 -9.04
CA VAL A 5 -1.55 -3.64 -8.62
C VAL A 5 -1.28 -2.66 -9.75
N VAL A 6 -2.32 -1.99 -10.21
CA VAL A 6 -2.25 -1.01 -11.31
C VAL A 6 -2.70 0.33 -10.75
N ASN A 7 -1.82 1.34 -10.84
CA ASN A 7 -2.10 2.71 -10.40
C ASN A 7 -2.13 3.65 -11.61
N PRO A 8 -3.31 4.01 -12.14
CA PRO A 8 -3.44 4.91 -13.28
C PRO A 8 -2.96 6.33 -12.93
N LYS A 9 -2.32 7.02 -13.88
CA LYS A 9 -1.73 8.35 -13.65
C LYS A 9 -2.77 9.47 -13.64
N ASN A 10 -3.91 9.24 -14.29
CA ASN A 10 -5.00 10.19 -14.44
C ASN A 10 -6.34 9.48 -14.65
N ILE A 11 -7.41 10.27 -14.72
CA ILE A 11 -8.77 9.77 -14.83
C ILE A 11 -9.04 9.11 -16.19
N GLU A 12 -8.42 9.59 -17.26
CA GLU A 12 -8.55 9.04 -18.60
C GLU A 12 -7.96 7.62 -18.68
N GLU A 13 -6.78 7.42 -18.10
CA GLU A 13 -6.13 6.11 -18.01
C GLU A 13 -6.93 5.14 -17.13
N PHE A 14 -7.47 5.64 -16.01
CA PHE A 14 -8.34 4.83 -15.14
C PHE A 14 -9.58 4.32 -15.88
N GLN A 15 -10.26 5.19 -16.63
CA GLN A 15 -11.44 4.83 -17.41
C GLN A 15 -11.08 3.81 -18.51
N PHE A 16 -10.02 4.08 -19.27
CA PHE A 16 -9.55 3.18 -20.32
C PHE A 16 -9.23 1.78 -19.80
N LEU A 17 -8.47 1.68 -18.71
CA LEU A 17 -8.08 0.40 -18.11
C LEU A 17 -9.29 -0.36 -17.57
N THR A 18 -10.23 0.34 -16.93
CA THR A 18 -11.46 -0.27 -16.42
C THR A 18 -12.29 -0.88 -17.54
N GLU A 19 -12.46 -0.15 -18.65
CA GLU A 19 -13.19 -0.66 -19.82
C GLU A 19 -12.48 -1.82 -20.50
N LEU A 20 -11.15 -1.75 -20.61
CA LEU A 20 -10.34 -2.82 -21.19
C LEU A 20 -10.47 -4.12 -20.37
N LEU A 21 -10.27 -4.05 -19.06
CA LEU A 21 -10.36 -5.22 -18.18
C LEU A 21 -11.77 -5.84 -18.22
N LYS A 22 -12.81 -5.00 -18.26
CA LYS A 22 -14.20 -5.45 -18.46
C LYS A 22 -14.39 -6.18 -19.79
N LYS A 23 -13.84 -5.67 -20.90
CA LYS A 23 -13.92 -6.33 -22.22
C LYS A 23 -13.18 -7.67 -22.26
N LEU A 24 -12.08 -7.77 -21.50
CA LEU A 24 -11.31 -9.01 -21.36
C LEU A 24 -11.92 -10.01 -20.36
N ASN A 25 -13.06 -9.66 -19.74
CA ASN A 25 -13.69 -10.44 -18.68
C ASN A 25 -12.73 -10.73 -17.51
N ILE A 26 -11.86 -9.75 -17.19
CA ILE A 26 -10.96 -9.79 -16.04
C ILE A 26 -11.62 -8.97 -14.93
N GLU A 27 -11.77 -9.58 -13.76
CA GLU A 27 -12.30 -8.88 -12.59
C GLU A 27 -11.29 -7.85 -12.08
N ALA A 28 -11.73 -6.60 -11.99
CA ALA A 28 -10.95 -5.49 -11.45
C ALA A 28 -11.67 -4.91 -10.24
N LYS A 29 -10.93 -4.71 -9.14
CA LYS A 29 -11.44 -4.07 -7.93
C LYS A 29 -10.88 -2.65 -7.83
N VAL A 30 -11.76 -1.67 -7.72
CA VAL A 30 -11.39 -0.30 -7.35
C VAL A 30 -11.21 -0.26 -5.83
N LEU A 31 -10.08 0.25 -5.38
CA LEU A 31 -9.75 0.37 -3.97
C LEU A 31 -10.16 1.75 -3.44
N SER A 32 -10.61 1.81 -2.19
CA SER A 32 -10.72 3.09 -1.47
C SER A 32 -9.35 3.63 -1.08
N ASP A 33 -9.27 4.90 -0.73
CA ASP A 33 -8.03 5.54 -0.25
C ASP A 33 -7.44 4.78 0.95
N GLU A 34 -8.26 4.39 1.93
CA GLU A 34 -7.85 3.57 3.07
C GLU A 34 -7.24 2.22 2.64
N GLN A 35 -7.83 1.55 1.64
CA GLN A 35 -7.32 0.27 1.13
C GLN A 35 -5.99 0.44 0.40
N VAL A 36 -5.77 1.59 -0.26
CA VAL A 36 -4.50 1.93 -0.89
C VAL A 36 -3.44 2.20 0.17
N GLU A 37 -3.77 2.93 1.24
CA GLU A 37 -2.87 3.15 2.37
C GLU A 37 -2.46 1.85 3.06
N ASP A 38 -3.43 0.97 3.36
CA ASP A 38 -3.17 -0.34 3.96
C ASP A 38 -2.23 -1.20 3.11
N LEU A 39 -2.42 -1.17 1.78
CA LEU A 39 -1.55 -1.88 0.84
C LEU A 39 -0.13 -1.28 0.84
N GLY A 40 -0.02 0.05 0.85
CA GLY A 40 1.25 0.76 0.97
C GLY A 40 1.99 0.40 2.27
N LEU A 41 1.29 0.42 3.40
CA LEU A 41 1.83 0.01 4.69
C LEU A 41 2.30 -1.46 4.66
N SER A 42 1.55 -2.35 4.03
CA SER A 42 1.93 -3.76 3.88
C SER A 42 3.26 -3.92 3.15
N PHE A 43 3.52 -3.12 2.11
CA PHE A 43 4.82 -3.12 1.42
C PHE A 43 5.94 -2.62 2.33
N LEU A 44 5.74 -1.48 3.02
CA LEU A 44 6.73 -0.93 3.95
C LEU A 44 7.06 -1.93 5.08
N MET A 45 6.06 -2.61 5.62
CA MET A 45 6.26 -3.62 6.67
C MET A 45 7.00 -4.87 6.20
N LYS A 46 6.99 -5.17 4.90
CA LYS A 46 7.80 -6.25 4.32
C LYS A 46 9.26 -5.85 4.15
N GLU A 47 9.50 -4.57 3.85
CA GLU A 47 10.84 -4.03 3.65
C GLU A 47 11.52 -3.62 4.96
N ALA A 48 10.74 -3.31 6.01
CA ALA A 48 11.25 -2.92 7.31
C ALA A 48 12.12 -4.02 7.96
N ASP A 49 13.28 -3.64 8.49
CA ASP A 49 14.10 -4.52 9.31
C ASP A 49 13.43 -4.73 10.67
N LYS A 50 12.99 -5.96 10.92
CA LYS A 50 12.30 -6.34 12.16
C LYS A 50 13.27 -6.69 13.30
N ASN A 51 14.57 -6.69 13.03
CA ASN A 51 15.61 -6.98 14.00
C ASN A 51 16.25 -5.72 14.59
N ASP A 52 15.99 -4.55 14.00
CA ASP A 52 16.38 -3.26 14.55
C ASP A 52 15.47 -2.91 15.74
N ILE A 53 15.79 -3.50 16.89
CA ILE A 53 15.00 -3.40 18.12
C ILE A 53 15.69 -2.40 19.05
N VAL A 54 14.93 -1.38 19.48
CA VAL A 54 15.36 -0.39 20.48
C VAL A 54 14.64 -0.63 21.81
N SER A 55 15.27 -0.23 22.92
CA SER A 55 14.67 -0.39 24.24
C SER A 55 13.57 0.65 24.49
N LYS A 56 12.68 0.36 25.43
CA LYS A 56 11.64 1.31 25.85
C LYS A 56 12.27 2.60 26.36
N GLU A 57 13.34 2.51 27.14
CA GLU A 57 14.05 3.65 27.70
C GLU A 57 14.59 4.56 26.59
N GLU A 58 15.16 3.96 25.53
CA GLU A 58 15.61 4.72 24.36
C GLU A 58 14.44 5.45 23.68
N ILE A 59 13.31 4.77 23.46
CA ILE A 59 12.11 5.39 22.87
C ILE A 59 11.61 6.56 23.72
N MET A 60 11.46 6.34 25.03
CA MET A 60 10.95 7.36 25.96
C MET A 60 11.87 8.58 26.02
N SER A 61 13.19 8.37 25.94
CA SER A 61 14.16 9.47 25.87
C SER A 61 13.99 10.34 24.62
N LYS A 62 13.68 9.75 23.46
CA LYS A 62 13.40 10.47 22.20
C LYS A 62 12.06 11.21 22.24
N LEU A 63 11.07 10.69 22.96
CA LEU A 63 9.76 11.32 23.15
C LEU A 63 9.79 12.46 24.20
N GLY A 64 10.93 12.73 24.82
CA GLY A 64 11.08 13.80 25.81
C GLY A 64 10.46 13.51 27.18
N VAL A 65 10.08 12.26 27.43
CA VAL A 65 9.57 11.81 28.73
C VAL A 65 10.77 11.19 29.47
N LYS A 66 11.33 11.92 30.43
CA LYS A 66 12.43 11.45 31.29
C LYS A 66 11.97 10.33 32.24
#